data_AF-A0A6P8Z1M0-F1
#
_entry.id   AF-A0A6P8Z1M0-F1
#
_cell.length_a   1.000
_cell.length_b   1.000
_cell.length_c   1.000
_cell.angle_alpha   90.00
_cell.angle_beta   90.00
_cell.angle_gamma   90.00
#
_symmetry.space_group_name_H-M   'P 1'
#
loop_
_entity.id
_entity.type
_entity.pdbx_description
1 polymer ?
#
loop_
_entity_poly.entity_id
_entity_poly.type
_entity_poly.pdbx_seq_one_letter_code
_entity_poly.pdbx_strand_id
1 'polypeptide(L)'
;MNEKGFNFYWENYYRAYEWQQNSNVSHWKARVKALEVENSLLRDFIHRGLQPTVEHGCVVASPCGVRNSVIKTTETHSNGDEDQEDGVSMYSESEIDEELLAFYEKTIRHKIERKKLQSMEQMSDDCESDAEKVYSMGPISSSHKSKDMALLYGKDAPKILSMELSMQINFDMNHNKSNAQLWPNIPLRLSR
;
A
#
# COMPACT_ATOMS: atom_id res chain seq x y z
N MET A 1 -31.96 -5.61 -25.49
CA MET A 1 -30.76 -5.43 -24.65
C MET A 1 -30.93 -6.33 -23.43
N ASN A 2 -29.87 -6.99 -22.96
CA ASN A 2 -30.02 -8.04 -21.94
C ASN A 2 -30.11 -7.44 -20.53
N GLU A 3 -31.30 -7.54 -19.90
CA GLU A 3 -31.61 -7.03 -18.56
C GLU A 3 -30.61 -7.50 -17.49
N LYS A 4 -30.09 -8.72 -17.63
CA LYS A 4 -29.07 -9.30 -16.74
C LYS A 4 -27.76 -8.48 -16.69
N GLY A 5 -27.37 -7.86 -17.80
CA GLY A 5 -26.16 -7.02 -17.86
C GLY A 5 -26.35 -5.65 -17.19
N PHE A 6 -27.57 -5.10 -17.26
CA PHE A 6 -27.92 -3.87 -16.56
C PHE A 6 -27.88 -4.06 -15.04
N ASN A 7 -28.40 -5.17 -14.54
CA ASN A 7 -28.42 -5.45 -13.09
C ASN A 7 -27.00 -5.62 -12.51
N PHE A 8 -26.12 -6.36 -13.21
CA PHE A 8 -24.73 -6.56 -12.79
C PHE A 8 -23.91 -5.26 -12.72
N TYR A 9 -24.17 -4.30 -13.62
CA TYR A 9 -23.54 -2.98 -13.56
C TYR A 9 -23.89 -2.24 -12.27
N TRP A 10 -25.17 -2.19 -11.91
CA TRP A 10 -25.62 -1.52 -10.69
C TRP A 10 -25.15 -2.23 -9.42
N GLU A 11 -25.17 -3.56 -9.37
CA GLU A 11 -24.58 -4.32 -8.25
C GLU A 11 -23.09 -3.99 -8.04
N ASN A 12 -22.31 -3.92 -9.12
CA ASN A 12 -20.89 -3.58 -9.04
C ASN A 12 -20.67 -2.11 -8.64
N TYR A 13 -21.50 -1.20 -9.14
CA TYR A 13 -21.51 0.21 -8.72
C TYR A 13 -21.78 0.36 -7.22
N TYR A 14 -22.80 -0.31 -6.68
CA TYR A 14 -23.11 -0.27 -5.25
C TYR A 14 -21.96 -0.84 -4.40
N ARG A 15 -21.35 -1.96 -4.79
CA ARG A 15 -20.16 -2.51 -4.08
C ARG A 15 -18.98 -1.55 -4.07
N ALA A 16 -18.70 -0.88 -5.20
CA ALA A 16 -17.64 0.12 -5.29
C ALA A 16 -17.93 1.36 -4.42
N TYR A 17 -19.19 1.80 -4.39
CA TYR A 17 -19.66 2.90 -3.56
C TYR A 17 -19.59 2.56 -2.06
N GLU A 18 -20.06 1.39 -1.63
CA GLU A 18 -19.94 0.89 -0.26
C GLU A 18 -18.49 0.78 0.19
N TRP A 19 -17.61 0.26 -0.68
CA TRP A 19 -16.17 0.21 -0.42
C TRP A 19 -15.58 1.60 -0.22
N GLN A 20 -15.95 2.59 -1.06
CA GLN A 20 -15.51 3.97 -0.91
C GLN A 20 -15.98 4.58 0.41
N GLN A 21 -17.24 4.38 0.80
CA GLN A 21 -17.78 4.87 2.07
C GLN A 21 -17.08 4.23 3.26
N ASN A 22 -16.89 2.91 3.27
CA ASN A 22 -16.17 2.20 4.33
C ASN A 22 -14.70 2.62 4.42
N SER A 23 -14.04 2.88 3.29
CA SER A 23 -12.68 3.42 3.21
C SER A 23 -12.60 4.82 3.84
N ASN A 24 -13.51 5.73 3.49
CA ASN A 24 -13.62 7.06 4.08
C ASN A 24 -13.85 7.00 5.60
N VAL A 25 -14.81 6.19 6.07
CA VAL A 25 -15.09 5.99 7.50
C VAL A 25 -13.86 5.44 8.23
N SER A 26 -13.13 4.51 7.63
CA SER A 26 -11.91 3.94 8.20
C SER A 26 -10.77 4.95 8.29
N HIS A 27 -10.60 5.80 7.26
CA HIS A 27 -9.65 6.91 7.28
C HIS A 27 -9.93 7.88 8.43
N TRP A 28 -11.19 8.32 8.58
CA TRP A 28 -11.57 9.24 9.66
C TRP A 28 -11.42 8.60 11.05
N LYS A 29 -11.79 7.32 11.24
CA LYS A 29 -11.56 6.58 12.49
C LYS A 29 -10.08 6.50 12.86
N ALA A 30 -9.21 6.19 11.89
CA ALA A 30 -7.76 6.14 12.11
C ALA A 30 -7.21 7.53 12.46
N ARG A 31 -7.66 8.59 11.77
CA ARG A 31 -7.26 9.97 12.03
C ARG A 31 -7.69 10.45 13.42
N VAL A 32 -8.91 10.12 13.86
CA VAL A 32 -9.39 10.46 15.22
C VAL A 32 -8.53 9.78 16.28
N LYS A 33 -8.24 8.47 16.15
CA LYS A 33 -7.36 7.75 17.09
C LYS A 33 -5.94 8.33 17.13
N ALA A 34 -5.37 8.71 15.99
CA ALA A 34 -4.05 9.34 15.94
C ALA A 34 -4.03 10.68 16.68
N LEU A 35 -5.05 11.52 16.46
CA LEU A 35 -5.20 12.81 17.15
C LEU A 35 -5.52 12.65 18.65
N GLU A 36 -6.21 11.59 19.05
CA GLU A 36 -6.48 11.26 20.45
C GLU A 36 -5.16 10.92 21.19
N VAL A 37 -4.31 10.08 20.59
CA VAL A 37 -2.96 9.77 21.11
C VAL A 37 -2.10 11.03 21.17
N GLU A 38 -2.06 11.83 20.09
CA GLU A 38 -1.31 13.09 20.06
C GLU A 38 -1.78 14.06 21.16
N ASN A 39 -3.10 14.25 21.34
CA ASN A 39 -3.64 15.08 22.40
C ASN A 39 -3.34 14.53 23.80
N SER A 40 -3.29 13.21 23.99
CA SER A 40 -2.87 12.60 25.26
C SER A 40 -1.40 12.95 25.55
N LEU A 41 -0.51 12.74 24.59
CA LEU A 41 0.92 13.05 24.73
C LEU A 41 1.17 14.55 24.97
N LEU A 42 0.42 15.43 24.30
CA LEU A 42 0.48 16.88 24.53
C LEU A 42 -0.02 17.26 25.92
N ARG A 43 -1.10 16.64 26.42
CA ARG A 43 -1.58 16.83 27.79
C ARG A 43 -0.55 16.36 28.80
N ASP A 44 0.03 15.17 28.62
CA ASP A 44 1.08 14.63 29.49
C ASP A 44 2.31 15.52 29.50
N PHE A 45 2.73 16.04 28.34
CA PHE A 45 3.84 16.98 28.23
C PHE A 45 3.56 18.30 28.94
N ILE A 46 2.36 18.87 28.78
CA ILE A 46 1.92 20.08 29.48
C ILE A 46 1.86 19.82 30.99
N HIS A 47 1.29 18.71 31.44
CA HIS A 47 1.22 18.37 32.86
C HIS A 47 2.61 18.19 33.47
N ARG A 48 3.54 17.49 32.80
CA ARG A 48 4.94 17.34 33.25
C ARG A 48 5.70 18.67 33.22
N GLY A 49 5.48 19.51 32.22
CA GLY A 49 6.11 20.82 32.08
C GLY A 49 5.58 21.91 33.02
N LEU A 50 4.35 21.76 33.53
CA LEU A 50 3.73 22.67 34.51
C LEU A 50 3.70 22.12 35.93
N GLN A 51 4.24 20.92 36.21
CA GLN A 51 4.40 20.46 37.59
C GLN A 51 5.32 21.42 38.34
N PRO A 52 4.84 22.10 39.40
CA PRO A 52 5.73 22.86 40.26
C PRO A 52 6.58 21.86 41.04
N THR A 53 7.90 21.89 40.83
CA THR A 53 8.85 21.09 41.61
C THR A 53 8.87 21.61 43.05
N VAL A 54 8.04 21.03 43.93
CA VAL A 54 8.05 21.33 45.36
C VAL A 54 9.18 20.54 46.04
N GLU A 55 10.42 20.92 45.70
CA GLU A 55 11.59 20.56 46.49
C GLU A 55 12.05 21.78 47.29
N HIS A 56 11.79 21.74 48.59
CA HIS A 56 12.48 22.52 49.63
C HIS A 56 12.79 24.00 49.32
N GLY A 57 11.74 24.82 49.18
CA GLY A 57 11.80 26.21 49.60
C GLY A 57 12.52 27.22 48.69
N CYS A 58 12.78 26.90 47.42
CA CYS A 58 13.27 27.89 46.44
C CYS A 58 12.49 27.82 45.12
N VAL A 59 11.85 28.92 44.74
CA VAL A 59 11.17 29.05 43.44
C VAL A 59 12.21 29.45 42.39
N VAL A 60 12.62 28.51 41.54
CA VAL A 60 13.48 28.80 40.39
C VAL A 60 12.64 28.69 39.11
N ALA A 61 12.62 29.76 38.32
CA ALA A 61 11.95 29.77 37.02
C ALA A 61 12.65 28.83 36.04
N SER A 62 11.89 27.97 35.37
CA SER A 62 12.40 26.93 34.48
C SER A 62 13.12 27.49 33.24
N PRO A 63 14.40 27.14 32.99
CA PRO A 63 15.07 27.43 31.73
C PRO A 63 14.69 26.39 30.67
N CYS A 64 14.13 26.83 29.55
CA CYS A 64 13.88 25.98 28.40
C CYS A 64 15.17 25.30 27.92
N GLY A 65 15.16 23.97 27.81
CA GLY A 65 16.34 23.17 27.49
C GLY A 65 15.99 21.87 26.77
N VAL A 66 15.73 21.95 25.46
CA VAL A 66 15.49 20.78 24.60
C VAL A 66 16.65 19.80 24.70
N ARG A 67 16.36 18.55 25.12
CA ARG A 67 17.27 17.40 24.96
C ARG A 67 16.48 16.18 24.54
N ASN A 68 16.69 15.75 23.30
CA ASN A 68 16.21 14.45 22.83
C ASN A 68 16.97 13.34 23.60
N SER A 69 16.25 12.53 24.38
CA SER A 69 16.79 11.32 24.98
C SER A 69 16.05 10.08 24.48
N VAL A 70 16.80 9.22 23.81
CA VAL A 70 16.39 7.88 23.36
C VAL A 70 15.68 7.12 24.48
N ILE A 71 14.45 6.68 24.24
CA ILE A 71 13.72 5.82 25.17
C ILE A 71 14.21 4.38 24.97
N LYS A 72 14.95 3.87 25.96
CA LYS A 72 15.04 2.42 26.20
C LYS A 72 13.85 2.01 27.05
N THR A 73 13.06 1.08 26.55
CA THR A 73 11.97 0.42 27.28
C THR A 73 12.54 -0.64 28.23
N THR A 74 12.27 -0.50 29.53
CA THR A 74 12.37 -1.57 30.53
C THR A 74 11.25 -1.38 31.55
N GLU A 75 10.23 -2.23 31.50
CA GLU A 75 9.19 -2.31 32.54
C GLU A 75 9.60 -3.28 33.64
N THR A 76 9.28 -3.00 34.91
CA THR A 76 9.06 -4.06 35.92
C THR A 76 8.29 -3.55 37.17
N HIS A 77 7.02 -3.98 37.27
CA HIS A 77 6.15 -4.28 38.43
C HIS A 77 6.26 -3.60 39.83
N SER A 78 5.11 -3.16 40.36
CA SER A 78 4.52 -3.49 41.71
C SER A 78 3.31 -2.56 42.05
N ASN A 79 2.18 -2.93 42.70
CA ASN A 79 1.39 -4.17 42.83
C ASN A 79 -0.02 -3.85 43.46
N GLY A 80 -1.03 -4.71 43.21
CA GLY A 80 -2.18 -5.02 44.11
C GLY A 80 -3.50 -4.25 43.92
N ASP A 81 -4.72 -4.83 44.01
CA ASP A 81 -5.14 -6.23 44.24
C ASP A 81 -6.46 -6.56 43.46
N GLU A 82 -6.48 -7.77 42.90
CA GLU A 82 -7.52 -8.83 42.83
C GLU A 82 -9.04 -8.57 42.62
N ASP A 83 -9.58 -9.12 41.51
CA ASP A 83 -10.75 -10.03 41.51
C ASP A 83 -10.76 -10.84 40.17
N GLN A 84 -11.24 -12.09 40.20
CA GLN A 84 -10.86 -13.13 39.22
C GLN A 84 -12.07 -13.74 38.46
N GLU A 85 -12.02 -13.83 37.12
CA GLU A 85 -12.29 -15.09 36.39
C GLU A 85 -11.95 -15.08 34.88
N ASP A 86 -11.30 -16.18 34.50
CA ASP A 86 -10.95 -16.81 33.22
C ASP A 86 -11.12 -16.12 31.84
N GLY A 87 -10.07 -16.27 31.02
CA GLY A 87 -9.98 -15.71 29.68
C GLY A 87 -8.54 -15.59 29.18
N VAL A 88 -7.77 -16.69 29.22
CA VAL A 88 -6.34 -16.74 28.86
C VAL A 88 -6.12 -16.19 27.44
N SER A 89 -5.73 -14.91 27.37
CA SER A 89 -5.33 -14.27 26.12
C SER A 89 -3.90 -14.68 25.82
N MET A 90 -3.77 -15.84 25.15
CA MET A 90 -2.51 -16.39 24.64
C MET A 90 -2.00 -15.54 23.46
N TYR A 91 -1.66 -14.28 23.74
CA TYR A 91 -0.72 -13.53 22.93
C TYR A 91 0.65 -14.19 23.13
N SER A 92 0.94 -15.20 22.31
CA SER A 92 2.30 -15.63 22.10
C SER A 92 3.09 -14.42 21.62
N GLU A 93 3.93 -13.89 22.50
CA GLU A 93 4.98 -12.94 22.13
C GLU A 93 5.92 -13.68 21.18
N SER A 94 5.64 -13.54 19.89
CA SER A 94 6.36 -14.23 18.84
C SER A 94 7.75 -13.64 18.76
N GLU A 95 8.71 -14.32 19.39
CA GLU A 95 10.14 -14.01 19.31
C GLU A 95 10.51 -13.86 17.83
N ILE A 96 10.90 -12.64 17.44
CA ILE A 96 11.24 -12.34 16.05
C ILE A 96 12.66 -12.86 15.82
N ASP A 97 12.74 -14.08 15.29
CA ASP A 97 14.02 -14.68 14.90
C ASP A 97 14.88 -13.72 14.07
N GLU A 98 16.20 -13.74 14.31
CA GLU A 98 17.16 -12.93 13.57
C GLU A 98 17.10 -13.19 12.05
N GLU A 99 16.76 -14.42 11.65
CA GLU A 99 16.52 -14.81 10.25
C GLU A 99 15.30 -14.09 9.65
N LEU A 100 14.20 -13.97 10.41
CA LEU A 100 13.00 -13.27 9.98
C LEU A 100 13.24 -11.75 9.88
N LEU A 101 14.02 -11.19 10.80
CA LEU A 101 14.44 -9.79 10.75
C LEU A 101 15.33 -9.51 9.52
N ALA A 102 16.29 -10.39 9.22
CA ALA A 102 17.13 -10.31 8.02
C ALA A 102 16.32 -10.48 6.73
N PHE A 103 15.30 -11.35 6.72
CA PHE A 103 14.36 -11.47 5.62
C PHE A 103 13.59 -10.17 5.39
N TYR A 104 13.03 -9.56 6.45
CA TYR A 104 12.32 -8.29 6.33
C TYR A 104 13.23 -7.16 5.84
N GLU A 105 14.47 -7.07 6.33
CA GLU A 105 15.43 -6.09 5.83
C GLU A 105 15.66 -6.26 4.32
N LYS A 106 15.89 -7.49 3.86
CA LYS A 106 16.06 -7.82 2.44
C LYS A 106 14.80 -7.51 1.62
N THR A 107 13.60 -7.80 2.14
CA THR A 107 12.32 -7.46 1.48
C THR A 107 12.13 -5.95 1.39
N ILE A 108 12.46 -5.19 2.43
CA ILE A 108 12.35 -3.73 2.47
C ILE A 108 13.33 -3.11 1.48
N ARG A 109 14.60 -3.56 1.45
CA ARG A 109 15.61 -3.11 0.46
C ARG A 109 15.12 -3.31 -0.98
N HIS A 110 14.67 -4.51 -1.35
CA HIS A 110 14.13 -4.76 -2.70
C HIS A 110 12.82 -3.98 -3.00
N LYS A 111 12.00 -3.67 -1.99
CA LYS A 111 10.80 -2.84 -2.15
C LYS A 111 11.16 -1.39 -2.44
N ILE A 112 12.18 -0.86 -1.75
CA ILE A 112 12.73 0.48 -1.99
C ILE A 112 13.38 0.55 -3.37
N GLU A 113 14.20 -0.45 -3.73
CA GLU A 113 14.86 -0.53 -5.04
C GLU A 113 13.87 -0.57 -6.20
N ARG A 114 12.86 -1.45 -6.15
CA ARG A 114 11.79 -1.47 -7.17
C ARG A 114 11.01 -0.16 -7.24
N LYS A 115 10.71 0.47 -6.10
CA LYS A 115 10.03 1.78 -6.09
C LYS A 115 10.92 2.88 -6.68
N LYS A 116 12.24 2.82 -6.45
CA LYS A 116 13.21 3.74 -7.05
C LYS A 116 13.30 3.55 -8.56
N LEU A 117 13.40 2.31 -9.03
CA LEU A 117 13.39 1.99 -10.47
C LEU A 117 12.10 2.47 -11.13
N GLN A 118 10.92 2.13 -10.58
CA GLN A 118 9.63 2.60 -11.09
C GLN A 118 9.51 4.13 -11.10
N SER A 119 10.05 4.81 -10.08
CA SER A 119 10.07 6.28 -10.05
C SER A 119 11.05 6.85 -11.08
N MET A 120 12.18 6.19 -11.35
CA MET A 120 13.14 6.61 -12.37
C MET A 120 12.57 6.38 -13.78
N GLU A 121 11.90 5.26 -14.01
CA GLU A 121 11.16 4.89 -15.24
C GLU A 121 10.06 5.92 -15.54
N GLN A 122 9.29 6.32 -14.51
CA GLN A 122 8.30 7.40 -14.64
C GLN A 122 8.94 8.78 -14.89
N MET A 123 10.10 9.08 -14.30
CA MET A 123 10.81 10.33 -14.58
C MET A 123 11.53 10.34 -15.94
N SER A 124 11.87 9.16 -16.50
CA SER A 124 12.32 9.06 -17.88
C SER A 124 11.16 9.21 -18.86
N ASP A 125 10.00 8.56 -18.63
CA ASP A 125 8.81 8.72 -19.48
C ASP A 125 8.33 10.20 -19.56
N ASP A 126 8.45 10.96 -18.47
CA ASP A 126 8.11 12.39 -18.43
C ASP A 126 9.10 13.31 -19.20
N CYS A 127 10.30 12.83 -19.56
CA CYS A 127 11.24 13.55 -20.43
C CYS A 127 11.51 12.89 -21.79
N GLU A 128 11.15 11.62 -21.94
CA GLU A 128 11.33 10.77 -23.10
C GLU A 128 9.96 10.29 -23.56
N SER A 129 9.23 11.23 -24.17
CA SER A 129 7.99 10.98 -24.92
C SER A 129 8.27 10.18 -26.21
N ASP A 130 9.01 9.07 -26.13
CA ASP A 130 9.01 7.99 -27.13
C ASP A 130 9.56 6.66 -26.58
N ALA A 131 8.66 5.68 -26.44
CA ALA A 131 8.92 4.23 -26.55
C ALA A 131 9.85 3.47 -25.56
N GLU A 132 9.25 2.89 -24.50
CA GLU A 132 9.49 1.47 -24.14
C GLU A 132 8.19 0.64 -24.14
N LYS A 133 7.96 -0.23 -25.14
CA LYS A 133 8.54 -1.59 -25.32
C LYS A 133 7.77 -2.70 -24.59
N VAL A 134 6.48 -2.80 -24.90
CA VAL A 134 5.73 -4.05 -24.77
C VAL A 134 6.40 -5.13 -25.65
N TYR A 135 6.66 -6.31 -25.08
CA TYR A 135 7.15 -7.48 -25.81
C TYR A 135 6.05 -8.14 -26.66
N SER A 136 5.61 -7.47 -27.73
CA SER A 136 4.88 -8.07 -28.85
C SER A 136 4.90 -7.12 -30.05
N MET A 137 5.76 -7.40 -31.04
CA MET A 137 6.01 -6.58 -32.24
C MET A 137 6.43 -5.13 -31.92
N GLY A 138 7.70 -4.79 -32.19
CA GLY A 138 8.29 -3.50 -31.82
C GLY A 138 7.51 -2.26 -32.31
N PRO A 139 7.78 -1.07 -31.74
CA PRO A 139 7.00 0.13 -31.95
C PRO A 139 7.15 0.65 -33.39
N ILE A 140 6.36 0.07 -34.30
CA ILE A 140 6.02 0.71 -35.56
C ILE A 140 5.22 1.94 -35.16
N SER A 141 5.88 3.10 -35.22
CA SER A 141 5.31 4.41 -34.89
C SER A 141 3.86 4.47 -35.33
N SER A 142 2.97 4.76 -34.38
CA SER A 142 1.50 4.72 -34.57
C SER A 142 1.05 5.58 -35.75
N SER A 143 1.80 6.64 -36.05
CA SER A 143 1.62 7.52 -37.20
C SER A 143 1.84 6.85 -38.57
N HIS A 144 2.72 5.85 -38.68
CA HIS A 144 2.93 5.07 -39.90
C HIS A 144 1.84 4.02 -40.05
N LYS A 145 1.60 3.21 -39.01
CA LYS A 145 0.49 2.23 -38.99
C LYS A 145 -0.85 2.84 -39.38
N SER A 146 -1.22 4.00 -38.84
CA SER A 146 -2.47 4.68 -39.19
C SER A 146 -2.54 5.16 -40.65
N LYS A 147 -1.43 5.62 -41.22
CA LYS A 147 -1.35 6.00 -42.65
C LYS A 147 -1.43 4.78 -43.57
N ASP A 148 -0.71 3.72 -43.23
CA ASP A 148 -0.69 2.47 -44.00
C ASP A 148 -2.07 1.79 -43.98
N MET A 149 -2.73 1.76 -42.82
CA MET A 149 -4.10 1.27 -42.68
C MET A 149 -5.11 2.12 -43.47
N ALA A 150 -4.94 3.45 -43.49
CA ALA A 150 -5.76 4.35 -44.31
C ALA A 150 -5.53 4.15 -45.82
N LEU A 151 -4.31 3.80 -46.24
CA LEU A 151 -4.00 3.45 -47.64
C LEU A 151 -4.60 2.10 -48.05
N LEU A 152 -4.52 1.08 -47.18
CA LEU A 152 -4.99 -0.28 -47.47
C LEU A 152 -6.51 -0.44 -47.37
N TYR A 153 -7.13 0.16 -46.35
CA TYR A 153 -8.54 -0.06 -45.99
C TYR A 153 -9.42 1.20 -46.12
N GLY A 154 -8.84 2.35 -46.47
CA GLY A 154 -9.58 3.57 -46.74
C GLY A 154 -10.48 3.99 -45.57
N LYS A 155 -11.77 4.18 -45.86
CA LYS A 155 -12.78 4.60 -44.88
C LYS A 155 -13.07 3.54 -43.80
N ASP A 156 -12.82 2.26 -44.08
CA ASP A 156 -13.04 1.15 -43.15
C ASP A 156 -11.82 0.84 -42.27
N ALA A 157 -10.68 1.52 -42.48
CA ALA A 157 -9.48 1.40 -41.64
C ALA A 157 -9.72 1.42 -40.12
N PRO A 158 -10.50 2.37 -39.53
CA PRO A 158 -10.76 2.37 -38.09
C PRO A 158 -11.60 1.16 -37.62
N LYS A 159 -12.45 0.60 -38.50
CA LYS A 159 -13.26 -0.58 -38.20
C LYS A 159 -12.39 -1.84 -38.17
N ILE A 160 -11.51 -2.02 -39.15
CA ILE A 160 -10.56 -3.13 -39.20
C ILE A 160 -9.59 -3.06 -38.00
N LEU A 161 -9.01 -1.89 -37.72
CA LEU A 161 -8.12 -1.68 -36.58
C LEU A 161 -8.80 -1.98 -35.23
N SER A 162 -10.08 -1.59 -35.08
CA SER A 162 -10.88 -1.91 -33.88
C SER A 162 -11.11 -3.43 -33.73
N MET A 163 -11.36 -4.14 -34.83
CA MET A 163 -11.50 -5.60 -34.82
C MET A 163 -10.17 -6.30 -34.47
N GLU A 164 -9.06 -5.87 -35.06
CA GLU A 164 -7.71 -6.40 -34.78
C GLU A 164 -7.34 -6.19 -33.31
N LEU A 165 -7.51 -4.96 -32.79
CA LEU A 165 -7.24 -4.64 -31.39
C LEU A 165 -8.13 -5.45 -30.44
N SER A 166 -9.42 -5.66 -30.78
CA SER A 166 -10.33 -6.51 -30.01
C SER A 166 -9.84 -7.96 -29.96
N MET A 167 -9.31 -8.50 -31.07
CA MET A 167 -8.71 -9.85 -31.08
C MET A 167 -7.43 -9.91 -30.23
N GLN A 168 -6.54 -8.91 -30.34
CA GLN A 168 -5.32 -8.83 -29.55
C GLN A 168 -5.60 -8.76 -28.04
N ILE A 169 -6.52 -7.89 -27.62
CA ILE A 169 -6.95 -7.79 -26.21
C ILE A 169 -7.48 -9.13 -25.70
N ASN A 170 -8.31 -9.82 -26.48
CA ASN A 170 -8.82 -11.14 -26.10
C ASN A 170 -7.71 -12.21 -26.04
N PHE A 171 -6.68 -12.12 -26.89
CA PHE A 171 -5.51 -12.98 -26.81
C PHE A 171 -4.73 -12.70 -25.52
N ASP A 172 -4.34 -11.44 -25.27
CA ASP A 172 -3.54 -11.03 -24.12
C ASP A 172 -4.24 -11.37 -22.79
N MET A 173 -5.55 -11.12 -22.69
CA MET A 173 -6.36 -11.47 -21.52
C MET A 173 -6.39 -12.97 -21.21
N ASN A 174 -6.23 -13.83 -22.22
CA ASN A 174 -6.21 -15.29 -22.02
C ASN A 174 -4.79 -15.83 -21.87
N HIS A 175 -3.82 -15.26 -22.59
CA HIS A 175 -2.39 -15.54 -22.45
C HIS A 175 -1.89 -15.28 -21.02
N ASN A 176 -2.37 -14.19 -20.38
CA ASN A 176 -2.04 -13.87 -18.99
C ASN A 176 -2.63 -14.87 -17.97
N LYS A 177 -3.66 -15.64 -18.33
CA LYS A 177 -4.21 -16.71 -17.47
C LYS A 177 -3.33 -17.96 -17.52
N SER A 178 -2.75 -18.29 -18.68
CA SER A 178 -1.79 -19.39 -18.83
C SER A 178 -0.40 -19.05 -18.31
N ASN A 179 0.03 -17.80 -18.43
CA ASN A 179 1.35 -17.31 -18.02
C ASN A 179 1.27 -16.41 -16.78
N ALA A 180 0.59 -16.88 -15.74
CA ALA A 180 0.63 -16.23 -14.43
C ALA A 180 2.06 -16.34 -13.86
N GLN A 181 2.86 -15.29 -14.01
CA GLN A 181 4.29 -15.24 -13.64
C GLN A 181 4.56 -15.40 -12.13
N LEU A 182 3.50 -15.47 -11.31
CA LEU A 182 3.52 -15.82 -9.88
C LEU A 182 2.93 -17.22 -9.59
N TRP A 183 2.96 -18.16 -10.56
CA TRP A 183 2.84 -19.60 -10.28
C TRP A 183 3.86 -19.97 -9.18
N PRO A 184 3.48 -20.73 -8.15
CA PRO A 184 3.77 -20.34 -6.78
C PRO A 184 5.27 -20.29 -6.46
N ASN A 185 5.72 -19.11 -6.02
CA ASN A 185 6.98 -18.96 -5.29
C ASN A 185 6.85 -19.49 -3.84
N ILE A 186 6.29 -20.68 -3.70
CA ILE A 186 6.12 -21.44 -2.47
C ILE A 186 6.59 -22.86 -2.81
N PRO A 187 7.64 -23.39 -2.14
CA PRO A 187 8.12 -24.72 -2.44
C PRO A 187 7.07 -25.78 -2.09
N LEU A 188 6.48 -26.40 -3.11
CA LEU A 188 5.53 -27.50 -2.92
C LEU A 188 6.28 -28.72 -2.38
N ARG A 189 6.05 -29.04 -1.09
CA ARG A 189 6.50 -30.30 -0.49
C ARG A 189 5.67 -31.45 -1.05
N LEU A 190 6.11 -32.03 -2.16
CA LEU A 190 5.62 -33.30 -2.66
C LEU A 190 6.17 -34.43 -1.78
N SER A 191 5.36 -34.91 -0.84
CA SER A 191 5.65 -36.12 -0.07
C SER A 191 5.65 -37.34 -0.98
N ARG A 192 6.65 -38.22 -0.81
CA ARG A 192 6.79 -39.49 -1.52
C ARG A 192 6.25 -40.66 -0.71
#